data_AF-A0A139APX2-F1
#
_entry.id   AF-A0A139APX2-F1
#
_cell.length_a   1.000
_cell.length_b   1.000
_cell.length_c   1.000
_cell.angle_alpha   90.00
_cell.angle_beta   90.00
_cell.angle_gamma   90.00
#
_symmetry.space_group_name_H-M   'P 1'
#
loop_
_entity.id
_entity.type
_entity.pdbx_description
1 polymer ?
#
loop_
_entity_poly.entity_id
_entity_poly.type
_entity_poly.pdbx_seq_one_letter_code
_entity_poly.pdbx_strand_id
1 'polypeptide(L)'
;MAVLHGVQAVACLGAGLAVPKLSNFKTPFITVFTDWSTGIPVPSMQNRGLFPFVAVVSGFGFLSSLFHVIVLLFFKTYLADLRRGINKFRWIEYAFSSSLMIGLIGILFGMYDIISLILVMSVNACMNFFGYMMELHNSLTGGQVDWTAFWFGTFAGVVPWAAIFSYLGTAASQGNVPGFVWAILVTYFVMFNTFPINMIGQYMRRGFWADKDFPGSGYYKGEKVYQVLSLVAKSLLLWLVVGGANQPNAIAGR
;
A
#
# COMPACT_ATOMS: atom_id res chain seq x y z
N MET A 1 14.90 -4.95 9.71
CA MET A 1 13.85 -4.37 8.85
C MET A 1 14.36 -3.24 7.97
N ALA A 2 14.91 -2.14 8.51
CA ALA A 2 15.45 -1.03 7.72
C ALA A 2 16.36 -1.50 6.56
N VAL A 3 17.43 -2.24 6.89
CA VAL A 3 18.39 -2.77 5.91
C VAL A 3 17.71 -3.63 4.83
N LEU A 4 16.78 -4.52 5.23
CA LEU A 4 16.10 -5.41 4.29
C LEU A 4 15.21 -4.63 3.30
N HIS A 5 14.50 -3.60 3.77
CA HIS A 5 13.76 -2.73 2.88
C HIS A 5 14.68 -1.90 1.97
N GLY A 6 15.73 -1.31 2.55
CA GLY A 6 16.68 -0.45 1.82
C GLY A 6 17.41 -1.21 0.72
N VAL A 7 17.94 -2.40 0.99
CA VAL A 7 18.63 -3.23 0.00
C VAL A 7 17.70 -3.59 -1.16
N GLN A 8 16.45 -4.00 -0.87
CA GLN A 8 15.48 -4.32 -1.92
C GLN A 8 15.07 -3.09 -2.73
N ALA A 9 14.90 -1.93 -2.08
CA ALA A 9 14.57 -0.68 -2.76
C ALA A 9 15.71 -0.23 -3.70
N VAL A 10 16.96 -0.28 -3.24
CA VAL A 10 18.15 0.01 -4.05
C VAL A 10 18.27 -0.96 -5.21
N ALA A 11 18.09 -2.27 -4.97
CA ALA A 11 18.14 -3.27 -6.02
C ALA A 11 17.02 -3.07 -7.07
N CYS A 12 15.79 -2.79 -6.64
CA CYS A 12 14.66 -2.50 -7.53
C CYS A 12 14.88 -1.22 -8.33
N LEU A 13 15.38 -0.15 -7.71
CA LEU A 13 15.71 1.09 -8.39
C LEU A 13 16.83 0.86 -9.42
N GLY A 14 17.90 0.19 -9.02
CA GLY A 14 19.02 -0.16 -9.90
C GLY A 14 18.55 -0.97 -11.11
N ALA A 15 17.71 -1.99 -10.89
CA ALA A 15 17.11 -2.75 -11.98
C ALA A 15 16.22 -1.87 -12.88
N GLY A 16 15.36 -1.05 -12.27
CA GLY A 16 14.45 -0.12 -12.97
C GLY A 16 15.15 0.97 -13.79
N LEU A 17 16.42 1.28 -13.50
CA LEU A 17 17.21 2.25 -14.23
C LEU A 17 18.17 1.59 -15.24
N ALA A 18 18.78 0.46 -14.88
CA ALA A 18 19.86 -0.16 -15.65
C ALA A 18 19.39 -1.23 -16.65
N VAL A 19 18.24 -1.90 -16.41
CA VAL A 19 17.74 -2.95 -17.31
C VAL A 19 16.82 -2.31 -18.35
N PRO A 20 17.14 -2.38 -19.66
CA PRO A 20 16.38 -1.67 -20.71
C PRO A 20 14.88 -1.96 -20.72
N LYS A 21 14.47 -3.21 -20.49
CA LYS A 21 13.04 -3.57 -20.42
C LYS A 21 12.33 -2.86 -19.26
N LEU A 22 12.99 -2.75 -18.12
CA LEU A 22 12.41 -2.17 -16.90
C LEU A 22 12.40 -0.64 -16.96
N SER A 23 13.46 -0.02 -17.49
CA SER A 23 13.53 1.44 -17.65
C SER A 23 12.60 1.97 -18.75
N ASN A 24 12.31 1.14 -19.76
CA ASN A 24 11.32 1.44 -20.79
C ASN A 24 9.88 1.10 -20.38
N PHE A 25 9.68 0.37 -19.29
CA PHE A 25 8.33 0.13 -18.75
C PHE A 25 7.80 1.40 -18.08
N LYS A 26 7.16 2.24 -18.88
CA LYS A 26 6.60 3.53 -18.47
C LYS A 26 5.09 3.51 -18.55
N THR A 27 4.43 4.08 -17.54
CA THR A 27 2.97 4.20 -17.48
C THR A 27 2.55 5.65 -17.65
N PRO A 28 1.45 5.91 -18.38
CA PRO A 28 0.96 7.27 -18.57
C PRO A 28 0.28 7.80 -17.31
N PHE A 29 0.27 9.12 -17.19
CA PHE A 29 -0.64 9.86 -16.31
C PHE A 29 -1.44 10.85 -17.14
N ILE A 30 -2.73 10.89 -16.89
CA ILE A 30 -3.66 11.75 -17.62
C ILE A 30 -4.45 12.64 -16.67
N THR A 31 -5.12 13.61 -17.26
CA THR A 31 -6.23 14.34 -16.62
C THR A 31 -7.38 14.41 -17.62
N VAL A 32 -8.60 14.26 -17.15
CA VAL A 32 -9.80 14.42 -17.99
C VAL A 32 -10.43 15.79 -17.74
N PHE A 33 -10.55 16.61 -18.79
CA PHE A 33 -11.27 17.89 -18.75
C PHE A 33 -12.54 17.83 -19.58
N THR A 34 -13.40 18.83 -19.41
CA THR A 34 -14.57 19.03 -20.26
C THR A 34 -14.20 19.92 -21.44
N ASP A 35 -14.39 19.42 -22.65
CA ASP A 35 -14.42 20.21 -23.88
C ASP A 35 -15.87 20.64 -24.20
N TRP A 36 -16.03 21.89 -24.60
CA TRP A 36 -17.30 22.54 -24.95
C TRP A 36 -17.42 22.88 -26.44
N SER A 37 -16.46 22.45 -27.28
CA SER A 37 -16.41 22.74 -28.72
C SER A 37 -17.67 22.34 -29.49
N THR A 38 -18.45 21.37 -28.98
CA THR A 38 -19.69 20.87 -29.60
C THR A 38 -20.97 21.54 -29.07
N GLY A 39 -20.85 22.48 -28.12
CA GLY A 39 -21.99 23.07 -27.41
C GLY A 39 -22.55 22.21 -26.27
N ILE A 40 -22.06 20.97 -26.10
CA ILE A 40 -22.35 20.08 -24.96
C ILE A 40 -21.02 19.61 -24.33
N PRO A 41 -21.00 19.24 -23.04
CA PRO A 41 -19.78 18.81 -22.38
C PRO A 41 -19.32 17.43 -22.87
N VAL A 42 -18.11 17.34 -23.43
CA VAL A 42 -17.49 16.09 -23.90
C VAL A 42 -16.17 15.86 -23.16
N PRO A 43 -15.85 14.63 -22.71
CA PRO A 43 -14.58 14.36 -22.04
C PRO A 43 -13.39 14.51 -23.01
N SER A 44 -12.38 15.26 -22.59
CA SER A 44 -11.11 15.47 -23.29
C SER A 44 -9.96 14.97 -22.42
N MET A 45 -9.29 13.91 -22.88
CA MET A 45 -8.14 13.33 -22.18
C MET A 45 -6.87 14.11 -22.52
N GLN A 46 -6.18 14.59 -21.49
CA GLN A 46 -4.91 15.29 -21.62
C GLN A 46 -3.80 14.43 -21.03
N ASN A 47 -2.82 14.04 -21.86
CA ASN A 47 -1.64 13.31 -21.40
C ASN A 47 -0.69 14.27 -20.66
N ARG A 48 -0.29 13.92 -19.45
CA ARG A 48 0.61 14.71 -18.60
C ARG A 48 2.04 14.21 -18.59
N GLY A 49 2.27 12.99 -19.05
CA GLY A 49 3.60 12.42 -19.17
C GLY A 49 3.65 10.93 -18.88
N LEU A 50 4.87 10.41 -18.88
CA LEU A 50 5.20 9.01 -18.66
C LEU A 50 6.13 8.89 -17.45
N PHE A 51 5.83 7.99 -16.52
CA PHE A 51 6.69 7.73 -15.36
C PHE A 51 7.38 6.38 -15.47
N PRO A 52 8.67 6.25 -15.07
CA PRO A 52 9.38 4.98 -15.03
C PRO A 52 8.81 4.10 -13.91
N PHE A 53 7.88 3.21 -14.25
CA PHE A 53 7.02 2.53 -13.27
C PHE A 53 7.83 1.72 -12.24
N VAL A 54 8.82 0.96 -12.70
CA VAL A 54 9.67 0.12 -11.83
C VAL A 54 10.51 0.96 -10.87
N ALA A 55 11.00 2.12 -11.34
CA ALA A 55 11.76 3.04 -10.49
C ALA A 55 10.85 3.66 -9.41
N VAL A 56 9.63 4.06 -9.75
CA VAL A 56 8.65 4.62 -8.78
C VAL A 56 8.22 3.56 -7.76
N VAL A 57 8.08 2.30 -8.18
CA VAL A 57 7.79 1.15 -7.30
C VAL A 57 8.84 0.98 -6.19
N SER A 58 10.11 1.32 -6.43
CA SER A 58 11.12 1.30 -5.36
C SER A 58 10.82 2.26 -4.19
N GLY A 59 10.01 3.31 -4.44
CA GLY A 59 9.74 4.40 -3.50
C GLY A 59 9.11 3.93 -2.18
N PHE A 60 8.17 2.98 -2.21
CA PHE A 60 7.57 2.47 -0.97
C PHE A 60 8.57 1.66 -0.13
N GLY A 61 9.58 1.03 -0.77
CA GLY A 61 10.66 0.34 -0.06
C GLY A 61 11.59 1.33 0.64
N PHE A 62 11.93 2.45 -0.02
CA PHE A 62 12.67 3.54 0.61
C PHE A 62 11.91 4.18 1.77
N LEU A 63 10.60 4.42 1.61
CA LEU A 63 9.75 4.92 2.70
C LEU A 63 9.82 4.02 3.94
N SER A 64 9.62 2.71 3.79
CA SER A 64 9.70 1.79 4.93
C SER A 64 11.09 1.74 5.54
N SER A 65 12.14 1.73 4.72
CA SER A 65 13.53 1.79 5.21
C SER A 65 13.77 3.04 6.05
N LEU A 66 13.35 4.20 5.54
CA LEU A 66 13.47 5.49 6.22
C LEU A 66 12.73 5.49 7.55
N PHE A 67 11.47 5.04 7.58
CA PHE A 67 10.68 5.04 8.82
C PHE A 67 11.23 4.08 9.87
N HIS A 68 11.80 2.94 9.48
CA HIS A 68 12.52 2.08 10.42
C HIS A 68 13.77 2.77 11.00
N VAL A 69 14.48 3.59 10.22
CA VAL A 69 15.58 4.43 10.74
C VAL A 69 15.04 5.53 11.66
N ILE A 70 13.95 6.20 11.29
CA ILE A 70 13.29 7.22 12.14
C ILE A 70 12.89 6.61 13.49
N VAL A 71 12.34 5.38 13.53
CA VAL A 71 12.04 4.68 14.78
C VAL A 71 13.29 4.50 15.66
N LEU A 72 14.46 4.23 15.07
CA LEU A 72 15.71 4.13 15.82
C LEU A 72 16.17 5.49 16.36
N LEU A 73 16.00 6.56 15.59
CA LEU A 73 16.33 7.93 16.02
C LEU A 73 15.40 8.40 17.15
N PHE A 74 14.13 8.03 17.11
CA PHE A 74 13.11 8.39 18.10
C PHE A 74 12.76 7.21 19.03
N PHE A 75 13.73 6.35 19.32
CA PHE A 75 13.49 5.08 20.02
C PHE A 75 12.84 5.24 21.40
N LYS A 76 13.20 6.28 22.16
CA LYS A 76 12.57 6.56 23.47
C LYS A 76 11.07 6.86 23.33
N THR A 77 10.69 7.67 22.34
CA THR A 77 9.29 7.98 22.03
C THR A 77 8.56 6.74 21.54
N TYR A 78 9.17 5.98 20.65
CA TYR A 78 8.62 4.71 20.18
C TYR A 78 8.32 3.75 21.33
N LEU A 79 9.27 3.53 22.25
CA LEU A 79 9.05 2.68 23.42
C LEU A 79 7.95 3.20 24.35
N ALA A 80 7.87 4.51 24.56
CA ALA A 80 6.82 5.12 25.37
C ALA A 80 5.43 4.95 24.74
N ASP A 81 5.32 5.02 23.42
CA ASP A 81 4.09 4.76 22.67
C ASP A 81 3.71 3.27 22.72
N LEU A 82 4.67 2.35 22.52
CA LEU A 82 4.42 0.91 22.57
C LEU A 82 3.86 0.46 23.92
N ARG A 83 4.36 1.02 25.03
CA ARG A 83 3.86 0.71 26.38
C ARG A 83 2.39 1.11 26.57
N ARG A 84 1.89 2.02 25.75
CA ARG A 84 0.49 2.47 25.73
C ARG A 84 -0.34 1.77 24.67
N GLY A 85 0.23 0.79 23.95
CA GLY A 85 -0.47 0.12 22.85
C GLY A 85 -0.62 0.98 21.60
N ILE A 86 0.32 1.90 21.34
CA ILE A 86 0.32 2.79 20.18
C ILE A 86 1.61 2.62 19.38
N ASN A 87 1.50 2.64 18.05
CA ASN A 87 2.65 2.85 17.17
C ASN A 87 2.31 3.86 16.06
N LYS A 88 2.44 5.15 16.35
CA LYS A 88 2.18 6.23 15.39
C LYS A 88 3.11 6.20 14.17
N PHE A 89 4.37 5.77 14.34
CA PHE A 89 5.33 5.71 13.24
C PHE A 89 4.88 4.71 12.18
N ARG A 90 4.35 3.54 12.59
CA ARG A 90 3.82 2.53 11.68
C ARG A 90 2.63 3.05 10.87
N TRP A 91 1.67 3.71 11.51
CA TRP A 91 0.50 4.23 10.80
C TRP A 91 0.84 5.35 9.83
N ILE A 92 1.75 6.25 10.19
CA ILE A 92 2.23 7.29 9.28
C ILE A 92 2.99 6.65 8.11
N GLU A 93 3.89 5.69 8.38
CA GLU A 93 4.62 4.95 7.34
C GLU A 93 3.65 4.28 6.37
N TYR A 94 2.67 3.53 6.87
CA TYR A 94 1.68 2.84 6.04
C TYR A 94 0.78 3.79 5.29
N ALA A 95 0.39 4.93 5.88
CA ALA A 95 -0.41 5.95 5.21
C ALA A 95 0.27 6.48 3.94
N PHE A 96 1.61 6.53 3.88
CA PHE A 96 2.34 6.89 2.66
C PHE A 96 2.67 5.66 1.80
N SER A 97 3.26 4.62 2.38
CA SER A 97 3.77 3.49 1.60
C SER A 97 2.67 2.63 1.01
N SER A 98 1.65 2.25 1.80
CA SER A 98 0.53 1.46 1.28
C SER A 98 -0.33 2.25 0.28
N SER A 99 -0.40 3.58 0.43
CA SER A 99 -1.11 4.45 -0.51
C SER A 99 -0.37 4.52 -1.84
N LEU A 100 0.95 4.68 -1.82
CA LEU A 100 1.75 4.57 -3.05
C LEU A 100 1.56 3.19 -3.71
N MET A 101 1.56 2.12 -2.92
CA MET A 101 1.36 0.76 -3.43
C MET A 101 0.00 0.56 -4.09
N ILE A 102 -1.11 0.97 -3.45
CA ILE A 102 -2.45 0.81 -4.03
C ILE A 102 -2.65 1.69 -5.28
N GLY A 103 -2.06 2.89 -5.32
CA GLY A 103 -2.05 3.73 -6.51
C GLY A 103 -1.30 3.09 -7.68
N LEU A 104 -0.12 2.51 -7.42
CA LEU A 104 0.65 1.78 -8.42
C LEU A 104 -0.07 0.52 -8.93
N ILE A 105 -0.78 -0.19 -8.05
CA ILE A 105 -1.66 -1.30 -8.45
C ILE A 105 -2.78 -0.78 -9.36
N GLY A 106 -3.43 0.33 -9.00
CA GLY A 106 -4.47 0.96 -9.83
C GLY A 106 -3.98 1.32 -11.23
N ILE A 107 -2.77 1.84 -11.35
CA ILE A 107 -2.13 2.15 -12.65
C ILE A 107 -2.00 0.87 -13.51
N LEU A 108 -1.62 -0.27 -12.93
CA LEU A 108 -1.54 -1.54 -13.69
C LEU A 108 -2.90 -2.01 -14.24
N PHE A 109 -4.00 -1.51 -13.66
CA PHE A 109 -5.37 -1.78 -14.11
C PHE A 109 -6.00 -0.62 -14.91
N GLY A 110 -5.23 0.40 -15.29
CA GLY A 110 -5.70 1.47 -16.17
C GLY A 110 -6.20 2.73 -15.47
N MET A 111 -6.05 2.84 -14.16
CA MET A 111 -6.33 4.08 -13.42
C MET A 111 -5.18 5.08 -13.62
N TYR A 112 -5.19 5.78 -14.76
CA TYR A 112 -4.14 6.75 -15.12
C TYR A 112 -4.47 8.19 -14.76
N ASP A 113 -5.73 8.49 -14.42
CA ASP A 113 -6.17 9.83 -14.07
C ASP A 113 -5.57 10.27 -12.72
N ILE A 114 -4.83 11.39 -12.73
CA ILE A 114 -4.11 11.91 -11.55
C ILE A 114 -5.07 12.15 -10.39
N ILE A 115 -6.26 12.71 -10.66
CA ILE A 115 -7.22 13.06 -9.60
C ILE A 115 -7.76 11.78 -8.96
N SER A 116 -8.13 10.79 -9.77
CA SER A 116 -8.58 9.48 -9.30
C SER A 116 -7.52 8.81 -8.41
N LEU A 117 -6.25 8.83 -8.82
CA LEU A 117 -5.15 8.28 -8.04
C LEU A 117 -4.97 9.03 -6.71
N ILE A 118 -4.99 10.37 -6.71
CA ILE A 118 -4.89 11.15 -5.47
C ILE A 118 -6.02 10.80 -4.52
N LEU A 119 -7.26 10.69 -5.01
CA LEU A 119 -8.42 10.34 -4.19
C LEU A 119 -8.29 8.93 -3.59
N VAL A 120 -7.96 7.94 -4.42
CA VAL A 120 -7.76 6.55 -3.97
C VAL A 120 -6.63 6.45 -2.94
N MET A 121 -5.50 7.11 -3.19
CA MET A 121 -4.37 7.15 -2.27
C MET A 121 -4.72 7.86 -0.96
N SER A 122 -5.50 8.93 -1.01
CA SER A 122 -5.93 9.68 0.18
C SER A 122 -6.89 8.87 1.03
N VAL A 123 -7.86 8.18 0.42
CA VAL A 123 -8.79 7.29 1.13
C VAL A 123 -8.04 6.11 1.77
N ASN A 124 -7.05 5.55 1.08
CA ASN A 124 -6.18 4.53 1.66
C ASN A 124 -5.32 5.06 2.83
N ALA A 125 -4.85 6.31 2.75
CA ALA A 125 -4.17 6.95 3.87
C ALA A 125 -5.11 7.10 5.07
N CYS A 126 -6.37 7.51 4.84
CA CYS A 126 -7.41 7.59 5.88
C CYS A 126 -7.65 6.25 6.58
N MET A 127 -7.68 5.13 5.84
CA MET A 127 -7.75 3.80 6.47
C MET A 127 -6.66 3.60 7.52
N ASN A 128 -5.42 3.97 7.22
CA ASN A 128 -4.30 3.86 8.16
C ASN A 128 -4.43 4.83 9.33
N PHE A 129 -4.91 6.05 9.09
CA PHE A 129 -5.20 7.01 10.17
C PHE A 129 -6.33 6.53 11.08
N PHE A 130 -7.31 5.79 10.57
CA PHE A 130 -8.31 5.12 11.41
C PHE A 130 -7.72 3.99 12.25
N GLY A 131 -6.74 3.25 11.73
CA GLY A 131 -5.94 2.31 12.52
C GLY A 131 -5.16 3.01 13.64
N TYR A 132 -4.60 4.18 13.38
CA TYR A 132 -3.99 5.02 14.42
C TYR A 132 -5.01 5.49 15.45
N MET A 133 -6.17 5.96 15.02
CA MET A 133 -7.24 6.39 15.92
C MET A 133 -7.78 5.24 16.77
N MET A 134 -7.83 4.02 16.24
CA MET A 134 -8.18 2.81 17.00
C MET A 134 -7.23 2.63 18.19
N GLU A 135 -5.93 2.78 17.98
CA GLU A 135 -4.91 2.71 19.04
C GLU A 135 -4.98 3.89 20.01
N LEU A 136 -5.03 5.11 19.48
CA LEU A 136 -5.04 6.32 20.28
C LEU A 136 -6.27 6.36 21.18
N HIS A 137 -7.47 6.16 20.62
CA HIS A 137 -8.72 6.25 21.37
C HIS A 137 -8.78 5.21 22.49
N ASN A 138 -8.52 3.93 22.15
CA ASN A 138 -8.61 2.84 23.12
C ASN A 138 -7.48 2.86 24.17
N SER A 139 -6.36 3.54 23.91
CA SER A 139 -5.31 3.75 24.92
C SER A 139 -5.73 4.74 26.02
N LEU A 140 -6.68 5.64 25.71
CA LEU A 140 -7.11 6.72 26.61
C LEU A 140 -8.36 6.37 27.41
N THR A 141 -9.24 5.51 26.87
CA THR A 141 -10.54 5.21 27.48
C THR A 141 -10.51 4.05 28.47
N GLY A 142 -9.50 3.17 28.42
CA GLY A 142 -9.23 2.13 29.44
C GLY A 142 -10.32 1.08 29.69
N GLY A 143 -11.46 1.17 28.98
CA GLY A 143 -12.65 0.33 29.14
C GLY A 143 -12.79 -0.74 28.07
N GLN A 144 -14.05 -1.07 27.72
CA GLN A 144 -14.33 -1.96 26.59
C GLN A 144 -13.79 -1.36 25.29
N VAL A 145 -13.31 -2.24 24.40
CA VAL A 145 -12.75 -1.82 23.11
C VAL A 145 -13.86 -1.17 22.27
N ASP A 146 -13.66 0.10 21.91
CA ASP A 146 -14.46 0.79 20.93
C ASP A 146 -13.92 0.52 19.53
N TRP A 147 -14.73 -0.17 18.72
CA TRP A 147 -14.40 -0.60 17.35
C TRP A 147 -14.81 0.41 16.27
N THR A 148 -15.35 1.58 16.64
CA THR A 148 -15.84 2.58 15.69
C THR A 148 -14.78 2.98 14.67
N ALA A 149 -13.56 3.29 15.14
CA ALA A 149 -12.45 3.64 14.27
C ALA A 149 -12.06 2.48 13.33
N PHE A 150 -12.08 1.23 13.81
CA PHE A 150 -11.81 0.06 12.98
C PHE A 150 -12.81 -0.08 11.83
N TRP A 151 -14.11 0.14 12.08
CA TRP A 151 -15.13 0.08 11.04
C TRP A 151 -15.00 1.20 10.01
N PHE A 152 -14.69 2.43 10.43
CA PHE A 152 -14.39 3.52 9.51
C PHE A 152 -13.15 3.23 8.67
N GLY A 153 -12.11 2.65 9.29
CA GLY A 153 -10.93 2.15 8.57
C GLY A 153 -11.29 1.08 7.55
N THR A 154 -12.12 0.11 7.92
CA THR A 154 -12.57 -0.97 7.02
C THR A 154 -13.32 -0.40 5.82
N PHE A 155 -14.25 0.52 6.03
CA PHE A 155 -14.96 1.21 4.94
C PHE A 155 -13.98 1.93 4.01
N ALA A 156 -13.08 2.75 4.56
CA ALA A 156 -12.06 3.45 3.79
C ALA A 156 -11.13 2.47 3.04
N GLY A 157 -10.79 1.33 3.63
CA GLY A 157 -9.93 0.32 3.03
C GLY A 157 -10.57 -0.43 1.86
N VAL A 158 -11.90 -0.64 1.88
CA VAL A 158 -12.63 -1.35 0.82
C VAL A 158 -12.77 -0.49 -0.45
N VAL A 159 -12.89 0.84 -0.30
CA VAL A 159 -13.15 1.77 -1.42
C VAL A 159 -12.08 1.71 -2.53
N PRO A 160 -10.75 1.78 -2.24
CA PRO A 160 -9.70 1.59 -3.24
C PRO A 160 -9.81 0.29 -4.02
N TRP A 161 -10.12 -0.82 -3.34
CA TRP A 161 -10.29 -2.12 -3.98
C TRP A 161 -11.50 -2.14 -4.90
N ALA A 162 -12.65 -1.61 -4.46
CA ALA A 162 -13.83 -1.49 -5.31
C ALA A 162 -13.54 -0.65 -6.58
N ALA A 163 -12.78 0.44 -6.43
CA ALA A 163 -12.34 1.26 -7.56
C ALA A 163 -11.41 0.48 -8.51
N ILE A 164 -10.47 -0.33 -8.01
CA ILE A 164 -9.60 -1.15 -8.86
C ILE A 164 -10.41 -2.25 -9.56
N PHE A 165 -11.32 -2.92 -8.85
CA PHE A 165 -12.16 -3.99 -9.39
C PHE A 165 -13.09 -3.49 -10.51
N SER A 166 -13.55 -2.24 -10.47
CA SER A 166 -14.38 -1.68 -11.55
C SER A 166 -13.64 -1.54 -12.88
N TYR A 167 -12.30 -1.37 -12.84
CA TYR A 167 -11.45 -1.35 -14.03
C TYR A 167 -11.16 -2.76 -14.58
N LEU A 168 -11.40 -3.83 -13.82
CA LEU A 168 -11.25 -5.19 -14.33
C LEU A 168 -12.30 -5.55 -15.38
N GLY A 169 -13.53 -5.04 -15.27
CA GLY A 169 -14.60 -5.37 -16.22
C GLY A 169 -14.25 -4.98 -17.66
N THR A 170 -13.50 -3.90 -17.84
CA THR A 170 -13.03 -3.41 -19.14
C THR A 170 -11.70 -4.01 -19.56
N ALA A 171 -10.77 -4.25 -18.63
CA ALA A 171 -9.46 -4.84 -18.94
C ALA A 171 -9.53 -6.36 -19.19
N ALA A 172 -10.29 -7.10 -18.38
CA ALA A 172 -10.43 -8.56 -18.49
C ALA A 172 -11.23 -8.99 -19.73
N SER A 173 -12.21 -8.17 -20.15
CA SER A 173 -12.99 -8.43 -21.37
C SER A 173 -12.14 -8.33 -22.66
N GLN A 174 -10.97 -7.69 -22.60
CA GLN A 174 -10.03 -7.62 -23.73
C GLN A 174 -9.03 -8.79 -23.78
N GLY A 175 -9.10 -9.75 -22.83
CA GLY A 175 -8.35 -11.02 -22.88
C GLY A 175 -6.82 -10.94 -22.77
N ASN A 176 -6.24 -9.75 -22.60
CA ASN A 176 -4.79 -9.52 -22.76
C ASN A 176 -4.09 -9.01 -21.49
N VAL A 177 -4.72 -9.08 -20.31
CA VAL A 177 -4.07 -8.66 -19.06
C VAL A 177 -2.93 -9.64 -18.72
N PRO A 178 -1.67 -9.19 -18.58
CA PRO A 178 -0.54 -10.07 -18.29
C PRO A 178 -0.72 -10.84 -16.98
N GLY A 179 -0.26 -12.10 -16.94
CA GLY A 179 -0.43 -12.98 -15.78
C GLY A 179 0.17 -12.42 -14.48
N PHE A 180 1.26 -11.66 -14.55
CA PHE A 180 1.86 -11.05 -13.36
C PHE A 180 0.97 -9.95 -12.74
N VAL A 181 0.15 -9.28 -13.54
CA VAL A 181 -0.80 -8.26 -13.06
C VAL A 181 -1.91 -8.92 -12.25
N TRP A 182 -2.41 -10.07 -12.71
CA TRP A 182 -3.32 -10.91 -11.93
C TRP A 182 -2.70 -11.45 -10.65
N ALA A 183 -1.44 -11.89 -10.71
CA ALA A 183 -0.71 -12.32 -9.53
C ALA A 183 -0.59 -11.18 -8.49
N ILE A 184 -0.25 -9.96 -8.93
CA ILE A 184 -0.21 -8.78 -8.06
C ILE A 184 -1.58 -8.56 -7.41
N LEU A 185 -2.67 -8.55 -8.17
CA LEU A 185 -4.01 -8.31 -7.64
C LEU A 185 -4.38 -9.31 -6.54
N VAL A 186 -4.26 -10.62 -6.82
CA VAL A 186 -4.65 -11.67 -5.87
C VAL A 186 -3.75 -11.65 -4.64
N THR A 187 -2.42 -11.61 -4.83
CA THR A 187 -1.47 -11.58 -3.72
C THR A 187 -1.71 -10.36 -2.84
N TYR A 188 -1.91 -9.18 -3.43
CA TYR A 188 -2.11 -7.97 -2.66
C TYR A 188 -3.45 -7.90 -1.97
N PHE A 189 -4.52 -8.37 -2.61
CA PHE A 189 -5.81 -8.44 -1.95
C PHE A 189 -5.73 -9.32 -0.69
N VAL A 190 -5.09 -10.49 -0.79
CA VAL A 190 -4.87 -11.37 0.37
C VAL A 190 -3.99 -10.69 1.42
N MET A 191 -2.81 -10.17 1.03
CA MET A 191 -1.90 -9.53 1.97
C MET A 191 -2.56 -8.35 2.68
N PHE A 192 -3.31 -7.51 1.98
CA PHE A 192 -3.98 -6.35 2.55
C PHE A 192 -4.97 -6.73 3.66
N ASN A 193 -5.69 -7.84 3.50
CA ASN A 193 -6.62 -8.35 4.50
C ASN A 193 -5.94 -8.95 5.75
N THR A 194 -4.66 -9.32 5.67
CA THR A 194 -3.93 -9.83 6.86
C THR A 194 -3.64 -8.74 7.90
N PHE A 195 -3.53 -7.47 7.49
CA PHE A 195 -3.28 -6.33 8.38
C PHE A 195 -4.44 -6.02 9.34
N PRO A 196 -5.70 -5.89 8.90
CA PRO A 196 -6.83 -5.71 9.81
C PRO A 196 -7.09 -6.98 10.64
N ILE A 197 -6.84 -8.19 10.12
CA ILE A 197 -6.92 -9.42 10.92
C ILE A 197 -5.94 -9.38 12.09
N ASN A 198 -4.71 -8.91 11.87
CA ASN A 198 -3.73 -8.72 12.94
C ASN A 198 -4.22 -7.70 13.99
N MET A 199 -4.87 -6.61 13.57
CA MET A 199 -5.48 -5.64 14.49
C MET A 199 -6.57 -6.29 15.33
N ILE A 200 -7.47 -7.06 14.70
CA ILE A 200 -8.54 -7.77 15.39
C ILE A 200 -7.93 -8.71 16.44
N GLY A 201 -6.93 -9.51 16.07
CA GLY A 201 -6.22 -10.40 16.98
C GLY A 201 -5.60 -9.66 18.17
N GLN A 202 -4.91 -8.55 17.89
CA GLN A 202 -4.27 -7.68 18.89
C GLN A 202 -5.27 -7.16 19.94
N TYR A 203 -6.48 -6.74 19.52
CA TYR A 203 -7.49 -6.23 20.44
C TYR A 203 -8.32 -7.31 21.12
N MET A 204 -8.58 -8.43 20.44
CA MET A 204 -9.27 -9.56 21.05
C MET A 204 -8.43 -10.25 22.12
N ARG A 205 -7.08 -10.17 22.03
CA ARG A 205 -6.12 -10.77 22.98
C ARG A 205 -6.38 -12.26 23.24
N ARG A 206 -6.72 -12.99 22.18
CA ARG A 206 -7.01 -14.44 22.20
C ARG A 206 -6.01 -15.23 21.36
N GLY A 207 -5.87 -16.52 21.66
CA GLY A 207 -5.05 -17.45 20.89
C GLY A 207 -3.58 -17.04 20.82
N PHE A 208 -3.07 -16.79 19.61
CA PHE A 208 -1.69 -16.34 19.37
C PHE A 208 -1.41 -14.96 20.00
N TRP A 209 -2.38 -14.04 19.98
CA TRP A 209 -2.27 -12.69 20.54
C TRP A 209 -2.63 -12.61 22.03
N ALA A 210 -2.76 -13.73 22.72
CA ALA A 210 -3.05 -13.72 24.15
C ALA A 210 -1.89 -13.13 24.97
N ASP A 211 -2.25 -12.41 26.02
CA ASP A 211 -1.36 -11.80 27.01
C ASP A 211 -0.74 -12.88 27.94
N LYS A 212 0.01 -13.83 27.37
CA LYS A 212 0.56 -14.98 28.09
C LYS A 212 1.86 -14.66 28.83
N ASP A 213 2.68 -13.77 28.28
CA ASP A 213 4.03 -13.53 28.78
C ASP A 213 4.02 -12.45 29.87
N PHE A 214 3.25 -11.38 29.66
CA PHE A 214 3.00 -10.29 30.60
C PHE A 214 1.78 -9.45 30.14
N PRO A 215 1.18 -8.61 30.99
CA PRO A 215 0.06 -7.76 30.60
C PRO A 215 0.38 -6.87 29.39
N GLY A 216 -0.44 -6.95 28.33
CA GLY A 216 -0.20 -6.25 27.06
C GLY A 216 0.79 -6.93 26.10
N SER A 217 1.34 -8.10 26.42
CA SER A 217 2.24 -8.87 25.54
C SER A 217 1.62 -9.20 24.16
N GLY A 218 0.29 -9.31 24.07
CA GLY A 218 -0.47 -9.46 22.83
C GLY A 218 -0.27 -8.31 21.85
N TYR A 219 -0.12 -7.08 22.36
CA TYR A 219 0.18 -5.91 21.53
C TYR A 219 1.58 -6.01 20.91
N TYR A 220 2.60 -6.38 21.70
CA TYR A 220 3.97 -6.53 21.19
C TYR A 220 4.08 -7.67 20.17
N LYS A 221 3.28 -8.74 20.32
CA LYS A 221 3.15 -9.78 19.29
C LYS A 221 2.53 -9.22 18.01
N GLY A 222 1.44 -8.46 18.11
CA GLY A 222 0.82 -7.76 16.99
C GLY A 222 1.79 -6.83 16.25
N GLU A 223 2.58 -6.05 16.99
CA GLU A 223 3.63 -5.18 16.43
C GLU A 223 4.69 -5.96 15.63
N LYS A 224 5.16 -7.10 16.16
CA LYS A 224 6.11 -7.96 15.43
C LYS A 224 5.49 -8.52 14.14
N VAL A 225 4.22 -8.93 14.20
CA VAL A 225 3.48 -9.42 13.02
C VAL A 225 3.39 -8.31 11.98
N TYR A 226 3.07 -7.07 12.36
CA TYR A 226 3.04 -5.94 11.42
C TYR A 226 4.38 -5.71 10.72
N GLN A 227 5.49 -5.79 11.45
CA GLN A 227 6.82 -5.63 10.84
C GLN A 227 7.11 -6.72 9.81
N VAL A 228 6.72 -7.97 10.08
CA VAL A 228 6.87 -9.09 9.14
C VAL A 228 5.94 -8.93 7.94
N LEU A 229 4.66 -8.62 8.16
CA LEU A 229 3.68 -8.41 7.09
C LEU A 229 4.12 -7.26 6.17
N SER A 230 4.63 -6.17 6.73
CA SER A 230 5.16 -5.03 5.96
C SER A 230 6.32 -5.45 5.07
N LEU A 231 7.29 -6.18 5.61
CA LEU A 231 8.42 -6.68 4.84
C LEU A 231 7.95 -7.61 3.72
N VAL A 232 7.19 -8.64 4.06
CA VAL A 232 6.74 -9.67 3.12
C VAL A 232 5.88 -9.07 2.01
N ALA A 233 4.88 -8.25 2.35
CA ALA A 233 4.04 -7.61 1.35
C ALA A 233 4.91 -6.80 0.39
N LYS A 234 5.67 -5.82 0.90
CA LYS A 234 6.46 -4.90 0.06
C LYS A 234 7.48 -5.65 -0.80
N SER A 235 8.14 -6.66 -0.26
CA SER A 235 9.01 -7.57 -1.01
C SER A 235 8.27 -8.24 -2.17
N LEU A 236 7.08 -8.81 -1.92
CA LEU A 236 6.30 -9.46 -2.97
C LEU A 236 5.94 -8.49 -4.10
N LEU A 237 5.55 -7.23 -3.83
CA LEU A 237 5.23 -6.29 -4.92
C LEU A 237 6.45 -5.91 -5.73
N LEU A 238 7.56 -5.55 -5.06
CA LEU A 238 8.80 -5.17 -5.74
C LEU A 238 9.19 -6.25 -6.75
N TRP A 239 9.21 -7.50 -6.31
CA TRP A 239 9.72 -8.59 -7.13
C TRP A 239 8.68 -9.14 -8.12
N LEU A 240 7.38 -9.06 -7.83
CA LEU A 240 6.35 -9.33 -8.83
C LEU A 240 6.37 -8.30 -9.96
N VAL A 241 6.59 -7.01 -9.65
CA VAL A 241 6.72 -5.96 -10.66
C VAL A 241 7.99 -6.14 -11.48
N VAL A 242 9.15 -6.31 -10.84
CA VAL A 242 10.42 -6.50 -11.53
C VAL A 242 10.40 -7.76 -12.40
N GLY A 243 9.93 -8.89 -11.84
CA GLY A 243 9.83 -10.15 -12.57
C GLY A 243 8.83 -10.06 -13.73
N GLY A 244 7.66 -9.47 -13.48
CA GLY A 244 6.60 -9.28 -14.46
C GLY A 244 6.99 -8.39 -15.63
N ALA A 245 7.54 -7.21 -15.34
CA ALA A 245 7.99 -6.26 -16.36
C ALA A 245 9.22 -6.76 -17.16
N ASN A 246 9.95 -7.76 -16.64
CA ASN A 246 11.08 -8.37 -17.34
C ASN A 246 10.69 -9.61 -18.18
N GLN A 247 9.43 -10.04 -18.19
CA GLN A 247 9.02 -11.24 -18.91
C GLN A 247 9.33 -11.12 -20.43
N PRO A 248 9.69 -12.23 -21.10
CA PRO A 248 9.99 -12.22 -22.54
C PRO A 248 8.80 -11.81 -23.40
N ASN A 249 7.59 -12.00 -22.88
CA ASN A 249 6.35 -11.87 -23.62
C ASN A 249 5.64 -10.59 -23.15
N ALA A 250 5.36 -9.66 -24.08
CA ALA A 250 4.39 -8.55 -24.01
C ALA A 250 4.88 -7.09 -23.91
N ILE A 251 6.18 -6.78 -23.71
CA ILE A 251 6.64 -5.36 -23.73
C ILE A 251 7.65 -5.08 -24.85
N ALA A 252 8.33 -6.11 -25.37
CA ALA A 252 9.23 -5.98 -26.51
C ALA A 252 8.43 -6.04 -27.82
N GLY A 253 7.83 -4.92 -28.24
CA GLY A 253 7.20 -4.84 -29.56
C GLY A 253 6.13 -3.77 -29.80
N ARG A 254 5.99 -2.77 -28.93
CA ARG A 254 5.17 -1.57 -29.21
C ARG A 254 5.96 -0.31 -28.94
#